data_AF-A0A523Z8V3-F1
#
_entry.id   AF-A0A523Z8V3-F1
#
_cell.length_a   1.000
_cell.length_b   1.000
_cell.length_c   1.000
_cell.angle_alpha   90.00
_cell.angle_beta   90.00
_cell.angle_gamma   90.00
#
_symmetry.space_group_name_H-M   'P 1'
#
loop_
_entity.id
_entity.type
_entity.pdbx_description
1 polymer ?
#
loop_
_entity_poly.entity_id
_entity_poly.type
_entity_poly.pdbx_seq_one_letter_code
_entity_poly.pdbx_strand_id
1 'polypeptide(L)'
;TAGGDPDSIFISRLRGTHPSATVRLSEMVDGDLQTTVRNLYVCDASVFPEALGQPTVLTIISFAKRLSDHLLRGILHQQAAPATTSAPATPE
;
A
#
# COMPACT_ATOMS: atom_id res chain seq x y z
N THR A 1 9.93 22.86 -30.13
CA THR A 1 10.84 22.46 -29.04
C THR A 1 11.18 23.71 -28.25
N ALA A 2 10.93 23.75 -26.95
CA ALA A 2 11.21 24.93 -26.13
C ALA A 2 12.73 25.15 -26.06
N GLY A 3 13.23 26.19 -26.70
CA GLY A 3 14.66 26.50 -26.83
C GLY A 3 15.22 27.08 -25.54
N GLY A 4 15.67 26.20 -24.63
CA GLY A 4 16.47 26.60 -23.47
C GLY A 4 17.92 26.91 -23.86
N ASP A 5 18.57 27.77 -23.07
CA ASP A 5 20.01 28.09 -23.20
C ASP A 5 20.86 26.81 -23.06
N PRO A 6 21.66 26.42 -24.07
CA PRO A 6 22.51 25.23 -24.00
C PRO A 6 23.48 25.24 -22.81
N ASP A 7 23.94 26.42 -22.39
CA ASP A 7 24.91 26.57 -21.30
C ASP A 7 24.25 26.39 -19.92
N SER A 8 22.92 26.35 -19.86
CA SER A 8 22.17 26.08 -18.63
C SER A 8 22.00 24.58 -18.32
N ILE A 9 22.46 23.69 -19.20
CA ILE A 9 22.34 22.24 -19.02
C ILE A 9 23.36 21.76 -17.98
N PHE A 10 22.89 21.48 -16.77
CA PHE A 10 23.69 20.84 -15.71
C PHE A 10 23.36 19.35 -15.62
N ILE A 11 24.38 18.48 -15.75
CA ILE A 11 24.25 17.04 -15.53
C ILE A 11 24.74 16.68 -14.14
N SER A 12 23.81 16.27 -13.27
CA SER A 12 24.15 15.77 -11.94
C SER A 12 24.71 14.35 -11.98
N ARG A 13 25.46 13.94 -10.96
CA ARG A 13 25.84 12.54 -10.74
C ARG A 13 24.59 11.65 -10.73
N LEU A 14 24.67 10.49 -11.36
CA LEU A 14 23.64 9.46 -11.31
C LEU A 14 23.26 9.17 -9.85
N ARG A 15 22.05 9.57 -9.46
CA ARG A 15 21.47 9.22 -8.15
C ARG A 15 20.59 8.00 -8.34
N GLY A 16 20.63 7.06 -7.39
CA GLY A 16 19.76 5.89 -7.42
C GLY A 16 18.30 6.31 -7.48
N THR A 17 17.57 5.88 -8.51
CA THR A 17 16.21 6.34 -8.84
C THR A 17 15.11 5.53 -8.15
N HIS A 18 15.40 4.93 -6.99
CA HIS A 18 14.49 3.99 -6.31
C HIS A 18 14.29 4.38 -4.83
N PRO A 19 13.65 5.53 -4.55
CA PRO A 19 13.25 5.87 -3.19
C PRO A 19 12.32 4.77 -2.65
N SER A 20 12.60 4.32 -1.43
CA SER A 20 11.90 3.23 -0.76
C SER A 20 12.06 3.37 0.75
N ALA A 21 11.35 2.52 1.51
CA ALA A 21 11.44 2.45 2.98
C ALA A 21 11.02 3.73 3.73
N THR A 22 10.11 4.52 3.16
CA THR A 22 9.54 5.71 3.82
C THR A 22 8.33 5.39 4.71
N VAL A 23 7.72 4.20 4.58
CA VAL A 23 6.59 3.70 5.39
C VAL A 23 6.85 2.25 5.78
N ARG A 24 7.91 2.02 6.55
CA ARG A 24 8.47 0.69 6.83
C ARG A 24 7.48 -0.28 7.47
N LEU A 25 7.56 -1.53 6.99
CA LEU A 25 6.93 -2.69 7.61
C LEU A 25 7.39 -2.85 9.07
N SER A 26 6.47 -3.22 9.95
CA SER A 26 6.66 -3.37 11.39
C SER A 26 6.96 -2.08 12.17
N GLU A 27 6.99 -0.92 11.51
CA GLU A 27 7.14 0.41 12.14
C GLU A 27 5.89 1.27 11.93
N MET A 28 5.45 1.43 10.67
CA MET A 28 4.27 2.24 10.30
C MET A 28 3.10 1.40 9.79
N VAL A 29 3.38 0.21 9.26
CA VAL A 29 2.38 -0.76 8.82
C VAL A 29 2.66 -2.14 9.39
N ASP A 30 1.62 -2.92 9.61
CA ASP A 30 1.72 -4.29 10.12
C ASP A 30 2.04 -5.32 9.02
N GLY A 31 2.03 -6.60 9.40
CA GLY A 31 2.31 -7.71 8.48
C GLY A 31 1.34 -7.82 7.31
N ASP A 32 0.13 -7.28 7.41
CA ASP A 32 -0.87 -7.23 6.32
C ASP A 32 -0.90 -5.87 5.62
N LEU A 33 0.15 -5.06 5.83
CA LEU A 33 0.34 -3.73 5.25
C LEU A 33 -0.71 -2.70 5.71
N GLN A 34 -1.39 -2.97 6.83
CA GLN A 34 -2.36 -2.06 7.43
C GLN A 34 -1.63 -1.06 8.33
N THR A 35 -2.03 0.21 8.25
CA THR A 35 -1.59 1.23 9.20
C THR A 35 -2.29 1.04 10.57
N THR A 36 -1.92 1.85 11.56
CA THR A 36 -2.65 1.90 12.84
C THR A 36 -4.11 2.35 12.70
N VAL A 37 -4.44 3.03 11.59
CA VAL A 37 -5.81 3.39 11.23
C VAL A 37 -6.46 2.21 10.52
N ARG A 38 -7.58 1.72 11.08
CA ARG A 38 -8.31 0.58 10.51
C ARG A 38 -8.75 0.86 9.08
N ASN A 39 -8.63 -0.15 8.23
CA ASN A 39 -8.98 -0.13 6.81
C ASN A 39 -8.17 0.86 5.96
N LEU A 40 -7.02 1.35 6.44
CA LEU A 40 -6.07 2.15 5.68
C LEU A 40 -4.78 1.35 5.46
N TYR A 41 -4.43 1.10 4.20
CA TYR A 41 -3.32 0.23 3.80
C TYR A 41 -2.35 0.96 2.87
N VAL A 42 -1.09 0.53 2.86
CA VAL A 42 -0.06 1.05 1.95
C VAL A 42 0.61 -0.11 1.22
N CYS A 43 0.67 -0.07 -0.11
CA CYS A 43 1.25 -1.15 -0.92
C CYS A 43 2.05 -0.60 -2.11
N ASP A 44 3.24 -0.08 -1.84
CA ASP A 44 4.18 0.44 -2.83
C ASP A 44 5.65 0.24 -2.36
N ALA A 45 6.61 0.95 -2.95
CA ALA A 45 8.02 0.84 -2.55
C ALA A 45 8.32 1.40 -1.14
N SER A 46 7.41 2.16 -0.54
CA SER A 46 7.63 2.74 0.78
C SER A 46 7.66 1.70 1.89
N VAL A 47 7.03 0.53 1.69
CA VAL A 47 6.86 -0.48 2.75
C VAL A 47 8.07 -1.38 2.96
N PHE A 48 9.08 -1.29 2.10
CA PHE A 48 10.31 -2.06 2.31
C PHE A 48 10.93 -1.74 3.67
N PRO A 49 11.48 -2.75 4.39
CA PRO A 49 12.14 -2.51 5.67
C PRO A 49 13.34 -1.55 5.55
N GLU A 50 14.00 -1.57 4.40
CA GLU A 50 15.15 -0.73 4.06
C GLU A 50 15.19 -0.43 2.56
N ALA A 51 16.01 0.55 2.18
CA ALA A 51 16.19 0.90 0.78
C ALA A 51 16.94 -0.21 0.03
N LEU A 52 16.26 -0.87 -0.91
CA LEU A 52 16.78 -2.07 -1.55
C LEU A 52 17.85 -1.80 -2.62
N GLY A 53 17.87 -0.60 -3.22
CA GLY A 53 18.82 -0.26 -4.30
C GLY A 53 18.70 -1.14 -5.56
N GLN A 54 17.62 -1.92 -5.69
CA GLN A 54 17.36 -2.90 -6.73
C GLN A 54 15.96 -2.71 -7.31
N PRO A 55 15.64 -3.27 -8.49
CA PRO A 55 14.28 -3.23 -9.04
C PRO A 55 13.26 -3.88 -8.09
N THR A 56 12.25 -3.11 -7.68
CA THR A 56 11.27 -3.51 -6.65
C THR A 56 9.96 -4.08 -7.22
N VAL A 57 9.81 -4.07 -8.54
CA VAL A 57 8.55 -4.33 -9.25
C VAL A 57 7.93 -5.68 -8.87
N LEU A 58 8.69 -6.77 -8.93
CA LEU A 58 8.18 -8.10 -8.63
C LEU A 58 7.75 -8.25 -7.17
N THR A 59 8.46 -7.61 -6.25
CA THR A 59 8.12 -7.65 -4.82
C THR A 59 6.85 -6.85 -4.55
N ILE A 60 6.68 -5.67 -5.16
CA ILE A 60 5.46 -4.87 -5.04
C ILE A 60 4.25 -5.63 -5.64
N ILE A 61 4.41 -6.27 -6.80
CA ILE A 61 3.36 -7.13 -7.38
C ILE A 61 2.98 -8.26 -6.42
N SER A 62 3.97 -8.88 -5.78
CA SER A 62 3.73 -9.97 -4.82
C SER A 62 2.98 -9.47 -3.59
N PHE A 63 3.34 -8.30 -3.05
CA PHE A 63 2.59 -7.65 -1.97
C PHE A 63 1.16 -7.31 -2.37
N ALA A 64 0.95 -6.73 -3.55
CA ALA A 64 -0.38 -6.37 -4.03
C ALA A 64 -1.30 -7.59 -4.16
N LYS A 65 -0.78 -8.71 -4.70
CA LYS A 65 -1.53 -9.97 -4.81
C LYS A 65 -1.94 -10.51 -3.43
N ARG A 66 -0.98 -10.60 -2.49
CA ARG A 66 -1.25 -11.06 -1.13
C ARG A 66 -2.25 -10.16 -0.41
N LEU A 67 -2.09 -8.83 -0.51
CA LEU A 67 -3.01 -7.87 0.09
C LEU A 67 -4.42 -8.01 -0.48
N SER A 68 -4.55 -8.17 -1.80
CA SER A 68 -5.84 -8.40 -2.46
C SER A 68 -6.54 -9.64 -1.91
N ASP A 69 -5.82 -10.75 -1.75
CA ASP A 69 -6.37 -11.97 -1.16
C ASP A 69 -6.82 -11.76 0.30
N HIS A 70 -6.03 -11.03 1.10
CA HIS A 70 -6.38 -10.69 2.47
C HIS A 70 -7.68 -9.87 2.54
N LEU A 71 -7.78 -8.81 1.74
CA LEU A 71 -8.95 -7.93 1.70
C LEU A 71 -10.20 -8.68 1.21
N LEU A 72 -10.07 -9.50 0.17
CA LEU A 72 -11.19 -10.29 -0.35
C LEU A 72 -11.69 -11.33 0.67
N ARG A 73 -10.80 -11.98 1.44
CA ARG A 73 -11.22 -12.87 2.54
C ARG A 73 -12.04 -12.12 3.59
N GLY A 74 -11.65 -10.88 3.92
CA GLY A 74 -12.39 -10.02 4.84
C GLY A 74 -13.78 -9.63 4.30
N ILE A 75 -13.85 -9.23 3.03
CA ILE A 75 -15.12 -8.86 2.37
C ILE A 75 -16.06 -10.07 2.28
N LEU A 76 -15.56 -11.24 1.89
CA LEU A 76 -16.36 -12.47 1.82
C LEU A 76 -16.89 -12.89 3.20
N HIS A 77 -16.12 -12.71 4.28
CA HIS A 77 -16.61 -12.93 5.65
C HIS A 77 -17.68 -11.92 6.06
N GLN A 78 -17.57 -10.65 5.65
CA GLN A 78 -18.58 -9.62 5.95
C GLN A 78 -19.88 -9.84 5.17
N GLN A 79 -19.81 -10.38 3.95
CA GLN A 79 -21.00 -10.71 3.15
C GLN A 79 -21.75 -11.96 3.63
N ALA A 80 -21.09 -12.84 4.40
CA ALA A 80 -21.70 -14.04 4.97
C ALA A 80 -22.41 -13.80 6.33
N ALA A 81 -22.30 -12.60 6.92
CA ALA A 81 -23.02 -12.28 8.15
C ALA A 81 -24.54 -12.19 7.86
N PRO A 82 -25.39 -12.96 8.55
CA PRO A 82 -26.82 -12.98 8.24
C PRO A 82 -27.40 -11.60 8.53
N ALA A 83 -28.19 -11.09 7.58
CA ALA A 83 -29.06 -9.94 7.80
C ALA A 83 -29.89 -10.23 9.06
N THR A 84 -29.53 -9.60 10.17
CA THR A 84 -30.30 -9.71 11.40
C THR A 84 -31.61 -8.98 11.12
N THR A 85 -32.65 -9.76 10.83
CA THR A 85 -34.01 -9.27 10.78
C THR A 85 -34.36 -8.79 12.19
N SER A 86 -34.33 -7.48 12.41
CA SER A 86 -34.96 -6.89 13.58
C SER A 86 -36.46 -6.87 13.34
N ALA A 87 -37.16 -7.92 13.76
CA ALA A 87 -38.61 -7.85 13.93
C ALA A 87 -38.93 -6.84 15.06
N PRO A 88 -40.03 -6.07 14.96
CA PRO A 88 -40.29 -4.97 15.87
C PRO A 88 -40.66 -5.50 17.26
N ALA A 89 -40.06 -4.90 18.29
CA ALA A 89 -40.46 -5.12 19.67
C ALA A 89 -41.85 -4.50 19.90
N THR A 90 -42.86 -5.32 20.15
CA THR A 90 -44.07 -4.93 20.89
C THR A 90 -43.86 -5.23 22.37
N PRO A 91 -43.92 -4.23 23.26
CA PRO A 91 -44.39 -4.42 24.62
C PRO A 91 -45.87 -3.99 24.74
N GLU A 92 -46.50 -4.60 25.74
CA GLU A 92 -47.90 -4.54 26.20
C GLU A 92 -48.66 -3.21 26.08
#